data_AF-D6U3Y9-F1
#
_entry.id   AF-D6U3Y9-F1
#
_cell.length_a   1.000
_cell.length_b   1.000
_cell.length_c   1.000
_cell.angle_alpha   90.00
_cell.angle_beta   90.00
_cell.angle_gamma   90.00
#
_symmetry.space_group_name_H-M   'P 1'
#
loop_
_entity.id
_entity.type
_entity.pdbx_description
1 polymer ?
#
loop_
_entity_poly.entity_id
_entity_poly.type
_entity_poly.pdbx_seq_one_letter_code
_entity_poly.pdbx_strand_id
1 'polypeptide(L)'
;MPSCGGVQTQAPRFSDGVTDYVTTYGFGALGIYNKDAVYIPCEQLNATGLQDDIRLVVIRGYTRSELKEKLLALLTSGVALHEETIRDVLDVAGFVGLSDEDIDLVRNKEVKAALYDGLGRVPGNPTEFLRYVAYKATKKTLLIKNQASVAAIKGRDNLDIAGYFDCYEREYGLARLAEVFYRYKPLFLAFRTNSGLKSTVNRIRRLAERYHKPMPEDTLNTVTAHLRHGQPAVSDRLLKALETASLFRKIRLAYALKFRTIDADAILYRIRNGKSYATAFDFTNRDGAHEAYEIVLQSLTRDIAKQVAGKKIYIPAGISYGLPATEKQFTGNLPSGTYVELAKNMVVGIHWENVSGTRIDLDLSLLSPGVGKIGWDGSYRSENRDILFSGDMTDAPSPQGASELFYIGQQARGVFIVFVNYFNFHSAIEVPCKILVVHEEPVDSFRHYTVDSNNIVVLSTTTMNVRQKNLGIIVADETSRKFFFAESDLGRSRSTRGGGYVEQARKYLLNYYTHSIALTEVLAAAGATIPA
;
A
#
# COMPACT_ATOMS: atom_id res chain seq x y z
N MET A 1 18.24 -24.46 -16.10
CA MET A 1 17.52 -24.46 -14.81
C MET A 1 18.45 -23.84 -13.78
N PRO A 2 18.26 -22.57 -13.38
CA PRO A 2 18.97 -22.00 -12.23
C PRO A 2 18.20 -22.37 -10.95
N SER A 3 18.93 -22.90 -9.98
CA SER A 3 18.49 -23.18 -8.63
C SER A 3 17.79 -21.98 -8.01
N CYS A 4 16.58 -22.19 -7.48
CA CYS A 4 15.83 -21.21 -6.70
C CYS A 4 16.71 -20.67 -5.56
N GLY A 5 17.08 -19.38 -5.64
CA GLY A 5 17.78 -18.67 -4.59
C GLY A 5 16.93 -18.60 -3.33
N GLY A 6 17.29 -19.42 -2.34
CA GLY A 6 16.97 -19.11 -0.95
C GLY A 6 17.64 -17.77 -0.61
N VAL A 7 16.91 -16.88 0.05
CA VAL A 7 17.49 -15.65 0.60
C VAL A 7 18.34 -16.06 1.77
N GLN A 8 19.63 -16.34 1.52
CA GLN A 8 20.62 -16.65 2.55
C GLN A 8 21.44 -15.38 2.75
N THR A 9 21.38 -14.84 3.97
CA THR A 9 21.88 -13.48 4.23
C THR A 9 22.86 -13.53 5.40
N GLN A 10 24.03 -12.93 5.20
CA GLN A 10 25.04 -12.76 6.23
C GLN A 10 25.07 -11.28 6.62
N ALA A 11 24.88 -11.01 7.90
CA ALA A 11 25.14 -9.71 8.50
C ALA A 11 26.67 -9.45 8.49
N PRO A 12 27.16 -8.29 8.01
CA PRO A 12 28.59 -8.01 7.96
C PRO A 12 29.18 -7.91 9.39
N ARG A 13 30.37 -8.50 9.62
CA ARG A 13 31.11 -8.22 10.86
C ARG A 13 31.61 -6.78 10.81
N PHE A 14 31.95 -6.20 11.96
CA PHE A 14 32.41 -4.80 12.02
C PHE A 14 33.56 -4.49 11.04
N SER A 15 34.53 -5.39 10.90
CA SER A 15 35.63 -5.26 9.92
C SER A 15 35.16 -5.33 8.46
N ASP A 16 34.14 -6.12 8.18
CA ASP A 16 33.56 -6.24 6.85
C ASP A 16 32.83 -4.96 6.46
N GLY A 17 32.04 -4.40 7.38
CA GLY A 17 31.33 -3.13 7.17
C GLY A 17 32.28 -1.97 6.90
N VAL A 18 33.41 -1.87 7.63
CA VAL A 18 34.43 -0.85 7.34
C VAL A 18 35.02 -1.03 5.94
N THR A 19 35.28 -2.27 5.53
CA THR A 19 35.86 -2.56 4.22
C THR A 19 34.87 -2.26 3.10
N ASP A 20 33.60 -2.65 3.23
CA ASP A 20 32.52 -2.31 2.31
C ASP A 20 32.47 -0.78 2.10
N TYR A 21 32.31 -0.01 3.18
CA TYR A 21 32.27 1.45 3.15
C TYR A 21 33.47 2.10 2.46
N VAL A 22 34.68 1.60 2.69
CA VAL A 22 35.90 2.12 2.05
C VAL A 22 35.86 1.82 0.54
N THR A 23 35.49 0.61 0.16
CA THR A 23 35.45 0.19 -1.25
C THR A 23 34.29 0.80 -2.04
N THR A 24 33.19 1.17 -1.39
CA THR A 24 32.06 1.87 -2.03
C THR A 24 32.21 3.38 -1.99
N TYR A 25 32.21 3.97 -0.80
CA TYR A 25 32.21 5.41 -0.62
C TYR A 25 33.61 6.01 -0.71
N GLY A 26 34.61 5.37 -0.11
CA GLY A 26 36.00 5.82 -0.16
C GLY A 26 36.53 5.85 -1.60
N PHE A 27 36.39 4.75 -2.33
CA PHE A 27 36.82 4.68 -3.74
C PHE A 27 35.98 5.58 -4.64
N GLY A 28 34.69 5.75 -4.35
CA GLY A 28 33.82 6.72 -5.02
C GLY A 28 34.33 8.15 -4.87
N ALA A 29 34.66 8.57 -3.65
CA ALA A 29 35.22 9.90 -3.37
C ALA A 29 36.59 10.11 -4.03
N LEU A 30 37.38 9.05 -4.16
CA LEU A 30 38.69 9.06 -4.82
C LEU A 30 38.62 8.93 -6.36
N GLY A 31 37.43 8.74 -6.93
CA GLY A 31 37.24 8.59 -8.38
C GLY A 31 37.74 7.26 -8.96
N ILE A 32 38.03 6.28 -8.11
CA ILE A 32 38.56 4.95 -8.49
C ILE A 32 37.54 3.83 -8.26
N TYR A 33 36.27 4.18 -8.04
CA TYR A 33 35.20 3.21 -7.84
C TYR A 33 35.10 2.24 -9.03
N ASN A 34 35.12 0.96 -8.71
CA ASN A 34 34.83 -0.12 -9.64
C ASN A 34 33.86 -1.08 -8.95
N LYS A 35 32.75 -1.39 -9.60
CA LYS A 35 31.74 -2.35 -9.14
C LYS A 35 32.36 -3.72 -8.80
N ASP A 36 33.41 -4.12 -9.52
CA ASP A 36 34.06 -5.42 -9.33
C ASP A 36 35.05 -5.40 -8.15
N ALA A 37 35.33 -4.21 -7.60
CA ALA A 37 36.23 -3.99 -6.46
C ALA A 37 35.48 -3.73 -5.14
N VAL A 38 34.14 -3.69 -5.18
CA VAL A 38 33.31 -3.54 -3.98
C VAL A 38 33.42 -4.81 -3.15
N TYR A 39 33.81 -4.66 -1.89
CA TYR A 39 33.91 -5.78 -0.96
C TYR A 39 32.56 -6.03 -0.31
N ILE A 40 31.96 -7.18 -0.63
CA ILE A 40 30.80 -7.71 0.06
C ILE A 40 31.18 -9.07 0.62
N PRO A 41 30.99 -9.32 1.93
CA PRO A 41 31.23 -10.64 2.50
C PRO A 41 30.37 -11.68 1.76
N CYS A 42 31.05 -12.57 1.04
CA CYS A 42 30.46 -13.62 0.19
C CYS A 42 31.00 -15.00 0.59
N GLU A 43 31.06 -15.26 1.91
CA GLU A 43 31.44 -16.56 2.43
C GLU A 43 30.46 -17.64 1.96
N GLN A 44 30.95 -18.85 1.67
CA GLN A 44 30.05 -19.98 1.43
C GLN A 44 29.25 -20.25 2.71
N LEU A 45 27.94 -20.11 2.60
CA LEU A 45 27.02 -20.30 3.70
C LEU A 45 26.77 -21.81 3.85
N ASN A 46 27.14 -22.39 5.00
CA ASN A 46 26.77 -23.75 5.40
C ASN A 46 25.29 -23.79 5.83
N ALA A 47 24.39 -23.33 4.96
CA ALA A 47 22.96 -23.28 5.23
C ALA A 47 22.34 -24.67 5.05
N THR A 48 21.33 -24.96 5.87
CA THR A 48 20.54 -26.18 5.72
C THR A 48 19.76 -26.14 4.40
N GLY A 49 19.63 -27.29 3.74
CA GLY A 49 18.69 -27.42 2.62
C GLY A 49 17.26 -27.14 3.08
N LEU A 50 16.37 -26.72 2.17
CA LEU A 50 14.96 -26.61 2.49
C LEU A 50 14.44 -27.99 2.93
N GLN A 51 13.81 -28.07 4.11
CA GLN A 51 13.30 -29.33 4.68
C GLN A 51 12.05 -29.82 3.94
N ASP A 52 11.26 -28.90 3.40
CA ASP A 52 10.06 -29.22 2.61
C ASP A 52 10.40 -29.16 1.10
N ASP A 53 10.61 -30.35 0.51
CA ASP A 53 11.06 -30.50 -0.88
C ASP A 53 10.02 -30.13 -1.96
N ILE A 54 8.80 -29.71 -1.61
CA ILE A 54 7.76 -29.45 -2.62
C ILE A 54 7.03 -28.14 -2.38
N ARG A 55 7.61 -27.04 -2.90
CA ARG A 55 6.87 -25.80 -3.13
C ARG A 55 5.90 -26.01 -4.30
N LEU A 56 4.71 -26.51 -4.01
CA LEU A 56 3.65 -26.68 -5.00
C LEU A 56 3.12 -25.32 -5.46
N VAL A 57 3.61 -24.83 -6.60
CA VAL A 57 3.01 -23.69 -7.28
C VAL A 57 1.94 -24.21 -8.23
N VAL A 58 0.67 -24.02 -7.86
CA VAL A 58 -0.46 -24.38 -8.72
C VAL A 58 -0.71 -23.24 -9.71
N ILE A 59 -0.27 -23.42 -10.96
CA ILE A 59 -0.60 -22.51 -12.05
C ILE A 59 -1.87 -23.03 -12.72
N ARG A 60 -2.97 -22.29 -12.60
CA ARG A 60 -4.23 -22.62 -13.28
C ARG A 60 -4.27 -21.94 -14.64
N GLY A 61 -4.49 -22.71 -15.70
CA GLY A 61 -4.82 -22.16 -17.01
C GLY A 61 -6.29 -21.70 -17.04
N TYR A 62 -6.54 -20.60 -17.74
CA TYR A 62 -7.90 -20.13 -18.04
C TYR A 62 -8.10 -20.09 -19.54
N THR A 63 -9.28 -20.48 -19.99
CA THR A 63 -9.75 -20.13 -21.33
C THR A 63 -9.96 -18.62 -21.44
N ARG A 64 -10.00 -18.09 -22.67
CA ARG A 64 -10.25 -16.65 -22.91
C ARG A 64 -11.56 -16.18 -22.26
N SER A 65 -12.59 -17.01 -22.29
CA SER A 65 -13.91 -16.72 -21.69
C SER A 65 -13.85 -16.68 -20.16
N GLU A 66 -13.20 -17.67 -19.53
CA GLU A 66 -13.02 -17.69 -18.07
C GLU A 66 -12.17 -16.51 -17.60
N LEU A 67 -11.12 -16.18 -18.35
CA LEU A 67 -10.28 -15.01 -18.06
C LEU A 67 -11.07 -13.71 -18.14
N LYS A 68 -11.96 -13.57 -19.14
CA LYS A 68 -12.89 -12.43 -19.26
C LYS A 68 -13.81 -12.35 -18.04
N GLU A 69 -14.40 -13.46 -17.61
CA GLU A 69 -15.27 -13.51 -16.44
C GLU A 69 -14.53 -13.11 -15.15
N LYS A 70 -13.31 -13.63 -14.94
CA LYS A 70 -12.47 -13.28 -13.78
C LYS A 70 -12.07 -11.81 -13.79
N LEU A 71 -11.72 -11.27 -14.95
CA LEU A 71 -11.41 -9.86 -15.12
C LEU A 71 -12.62 -9.00 -14.76
N LEU A 72 -13.81 -9.29 -15.30
CA LEU A 72 -15.03 -8.56 -14.99
C LEU A 72 -15.40 -8.65 -13.50
N ALA A 73 -15.21 -9.81 -12.86
CA ALA A 73 -15.43 -9.95 -11.42
C ALA A 73 -14.51 -9.03 -10.61
N LEU A 74 -13.23 -8.92 -10.98
CA LEU A 74 -12.28 -7.97 -10.35
C LEU A 74 -12.73 -6.52 -10.56
N LEU A 75 -13.09 -6.15 -11.80
CA LEU A 75 -13.46 -4.79 -12.18
C LEU A 75 -14.79 -4.30 -11.57
N THR A 76 -15.71 -5.22 -11.33
CA THR A 76 -17.03 -4.97 -10.73
C THR A 76 -17.01 -5.01 -9.20
N SER A 77 -15.97 -5.59 -8.58
CA SER A 77 -15.85 -5.69 -7.11
C SER A 77 -15.83 -4.33 -6.40
N GLY A 78 -15.38 -3.27 -7.09
CA GLY A 78 -15.22 -1.93 -6.53
C GLY A 78 -13.97 -1.75 -5.68
N VAL A 79 -13.02 -2.70 -5.71
CA VAL A 79 -11.69 -2.55 -5.09
C VAL A 79 -10.89 -1.43 -5.78
N ALA A 80 -10.12 -0.67 -4.99
CA ALA A 80 -9.15 0.26 -5.56
C ALA A 80 -7.84 -0.51 -5.85
N LEU A 81 -7.45 -0.50 -7.12
CA LEU A 81 -6.30 -1.25 -7.63
C LEU A 81 -5.00 -0.44 -7.64
N HIS A 82 -3.85 -1.10 -7.52
CA HIS A 82 -2.55 -0.47 -7.72
C HIS A 82 -2.34 -0.03 -9.19
N GLU A 83 -1.44 0.93 -9.42
CA GLU A 83 -1.16 1.43 -10.77
C GLU A 83 -0.60 0.34 -11.70
N GLU A 84 0.21 -0.56 -11.17
CA GLU A 84 0.72 -1.73 -11.88
C GLU A 84 -0.42 -2.67 -12.29
N THR A 85 -1.26 -3.09 -11.34
CA THR A 85 -2.45 -3.91 -11.61
C THR A 85 -3.38 -3.27 -12.64
N ILE A 86 -3.49 -1.93 -12.67
CA ILE A 86 -4.26 -1.23 -13.71
C ILE A 86 -3.64 -1.48 -15.10
N ARG A 87 -2.31 -1.41 -15.25
CA ARG A 87 -1.63 -1.69 -16.52
C ARG A 87 -1.87 -3.13 -16.98
N ASP A 88 -1.68 -4.10 -16.08
CA ASP A 88 -1.88 -5.52 -16.38
C ASP A 88 -3.33 -5.79 -16.81
N VAL A 89 -4.29 -5.14 -16.14
CA VAL A 89 -5.71 -5.20 -16.49
C VAL A 89 -5.97 -4.70 -17.92
N LEU A 90 -5.28 -3.65 -18.38
CA LEU A 90 -5.44 -3.15 -19.77
C LEU A 90 -4.93 -4.17 -20.78
N ASP A 91 -3.78 -4.79 -20.50
CA ASP A 91 -3.20 -5.81 -21.38
C ASP A 91 -4.12 -7.03 -21.48
N VAL A 92 -4.63 -7.51 -20.35
CA VAL A 92 -5.60 -8.62 -20.33
C VAL A 92 -6.93 -8.20 -20.99
N ALA A 93 -7.41 -6.98 -20.76
CA ALA A 93 -8.64 -6.47 -21.38
C ALA A 93 -8.54 -6.45 -22.92
N GLY A 94 -7.40 -6.02 -23.45
CA GLY A 94 -7.11 -6.06 -24.89
C GLY A 94 -7.09 -7.48 -25.42
N PHE A 95 -6.48 -8.42 -24.68
CA PHE A 95 -6.45 -9.83 -25.05
C PHE A 95 -7.85 -10.48 -25.06
N VAL A 96 -8.69 -10.24 -24.04
CA VAL A 96 -10.03 -10.87 -23.96
C VAL A 96 -11.09 -10.18 -24.82
N GLY A 97 -10.84 -8.94 -25.26
CA GLY A 97 -11.80 -8.16 -26.07
C GLY A 97 -13.02 -7.73 -25.24
N LEU A 98 -12.81 -6.77 -24.32
CA LEU A 98 -13.92 -6.13 -23.61
C LEU A 98 -14.74 -5.23 -24.56
N SER A 99 -16.07 -5.28 -24.43
CA SER A 99 -17.00 -4.42 -25.16
C SER A 99 -17.31 -3.12 -24.39
N ASP A 100 -18.06 -2.21 -25.02
CA ASP A 100 -18.49 -0.97 -24.37
C ASP A 100 -19.43 -1.24 -23.18
N GLU A 101 -20.29 -2.26 -23.29
CA GLU A 101 -21.19 -2.71 -22.21
C GLU A 101 -20.40 -3.28 -21.02
N ASP A 102 -19.30 -3.98 -21.29
CA ASP A 102 -18.42 -4.51 -20.25
C ASP A 102 -17.78 -3.38 -19.42
N ILE A 103 -17.37 -2.28 -20.09
CA ILE A 103 -16.77 -1.12 -19.42
C ILE A 103 -17.77 -0.46 -18.47
N ASP A 104 -19.05 -0.41 -18.83
CA ASP A 104 -20.08 0.23 -18.00
C ASP A 104 -20.33 -0.48 -16.68
N LEU A 105 -20.02 -1.78 -16.59
CA LEU A 105 -20.07 -2.54 -15.34
C LEU A 105 -18.90 -2.22 -14.40
N VAL A 106 -17.81 -1.64 -14.90
CA VAL A 106 -16.60 -1.35 -14.13
C VAL A 106 -16.88 -0.28 -13.07
N ARG A 107 -16.72 -0.65 -11.80
CA ARG A 107 -16.95 0.26 -10.67
C ARG A 107 -15.73 1.13 -10.35
N ASN A 108 -14.53 0.66 -10.66
CA ASN A 108 -13.30 1.41 -10.41
C ASN A 108 -13.10 2.51 -11.46
N LYS A 109 -13.27 3.77 -11.03
CA LYS A 109 -13.19 4.95 -11.90
C LYS A 109 -11.80 5.21 -12.51
N GLU A 110 -10.72 4.75 -11.88
CA GLU A 110 -9.36 4.88 -12.42
C GLU A 110 -9.15 3.91 -13.57
N VAL A 111 -9.55 2.65 -13.37
CA VAL A 111 -9.48 1.61 -14.42
C VAL A 111 -10.38 1.97 -15.59
N LYS A 112 -11.62 2.42 -15.33
CA LYS A 112 -12.57 2.79 -16.38
C LYS A 112 -11.99 3.85 -17.33
N ALA A 113 -11.33 4.87 -16.79
CA ALA A 113 -10.69 5.91 -17.58
C ALA A 113 -9.51 5.38 -18.43
N ALA A 114 -8.75 4.42 -17.89
CA ALA A 114 -7.65 3.79 -18.61
C ALA A 114 -8.15 2.84 -19.72
N LEU A 115 -9.22 2.09 -19.47
CA LEU A 115 -9.88 1.24 -20.47
C LEU A 115 -10.44 2.05 -21.64
N TYR A 116 -11.11 3.17 -21.34
CA TYR A 116 -11.58 4.09 -22.38
C TYR A 116 -10.44 4.61 -23.26
N ASP A 117 -9.25 4.85 -22.69
CA ASP A 117 -8.07 5.24 -23.49
C ASP A 117 -7.54 4.09 -24.35
N GLY A 118 -7.37 2.91 -23.76
CA GLY A 118 -6.88 1.72 -24.47
C GLY A 118 -7.79 1.29 -25.62
N LEU A 119 -9.10 1.53 -25.52
CA LEU A 119 -10.10 1.17 -26.52
C LEU A 119 -10.47 2.33 -27.46
N GLY A 120 -9.91 3.54 -27.25
CA GLY A 120 -10.18 4.71 -28.11
C GLY A 120 -11.63 5.24 -28.02
N ARG A 121 -12.25 5.13 -26.84
CA ARG A 121 -13.66 5.47 -26.59
C ARG A 121 -13.79 6.67 -25.64
N VAL A 122 -14.85 7.46 -25.81
CA VAL A 122 -15.11 8.64 -24.96
C VAL A 122 -16.20 8.31 -23.93
N PRO A 123 -16.00 8.58 -22.63
CA PRO A 123 -17.02 8.31 -21.62
C PRO A 123 -18.23 9.26 -21.76
N GLY A 124 -19.47 8.75 -21.70
CA GLY A 124 -20.70 9.57 -21.70
C GLY A 124 -21.10 10.15 -20.32
N ASN A 125 -20.49 9.67 -19.24
CA ASN A 125 -20.67 10.28 -17.92
C ASN A 125 -19.76 11.51 -17.79
N PRO A 126 -20.29 12.69 -17.40
CA PRO A 126 -19.50 13.94 -17.42
C PRO A 126 -18.33 13.97 -16.42
N THR A 127 -18.41 13.25 -15.30
CA THR A 127 -17.29 13.14 -14.35
C THR A 127 -16.22 12.18 -14.87
N GLU A 128 -16.63 11.10 -15.53
CA GLU A 128 -15.71 10.13 -16.15
C GLU A 128 -15.02 10.74 -17.36
N PHE A 129 -15.74 11.51 -18.19
CA PHE A 129 -15.17 12.29 -19.29
C PHE A 129 -14.10 13.24 -18.79
N LEU A 130 -14.39 14.04 -17.75
CA LEU A 130 -13.39 14.96 -17.20
C LEU A 130 -12.15 14.22 -16.67
N ARG A 131 -12.34 13.05 -16.05
CA ARG A 131 -11.24 12.18 -15.61
C ARG A 131 -10.43 11.68 -16.80
N TYR A 132 -11.10 11.23 -17.86
CA TYR A 132 -10.47 10.76 -19.09
C TYR A 132 -9.59 11.85 -19.73
N VAL A 133 -10.11 13.06 -19.97
CA VAL A 133 -9.30 14.14 -20.56
C VAL A 133 -8.18 14.62 -19.63
N ALA A 134 -8.39 14.59 -18.30
CA ALA A 134 -7.32 14.87 -17.34
C ALA A 134 -6.22 13.79 -17.37
N TYR A 135 -6.60 12.53 -17.54
CA TYR A 135 -5.66 11.43 -17.75
C TYR A 135 -4.90 11.60 -19.08
N LYS A 136 -5.55 11.96 -20.18
CA LYS A 136 -4.86 12.26 -21.46
C LYS A 136 -3.84 13.40 -21.32
N ALA A 137 -4.20 14.44 -20.57
CA ALA A 137 -3.33 15.60 -20.35
C ALA A 137 -2.12 15.28 -19.47
N THR A 138 -2.31 14.49 -18.41
CA THR A 138 -1.33 14.37 -17.32
C THR A 138 -0.73 12.97 -17.15
N LYS A 139 -1.29 11.97 -17.83
CA LYS A 139 -1.01 10.53 -17.67
C LYS A 139 -1.24 10.00 -16.25
N LYS A 140 -2.01 10.73 -15.43
CA LYS A 140 -2.41 10.32 -14.07
C LYS A 140 -3.89 9.99 -14.04
N THR A 141 -4.24 8.81 -13.52
CA THR A 141 -5.64 8.31 -13.48
C THR A 141 -6.51 9.01 -12.43
N LEU A 142 -5.86 9.69 -11.47
CA LEU A 142 -6.49 10.38 -10.36
C LEU A 142 -7.02 11.76 -10.75
N LEU A 143 -8.34 11.94 -10.70
CA LEU A 143 -8.98 13.25 -10.84
C LEU A 143 -8.89 14.05 -9.52
N ILE A 144 -7.83 14.88 -9.39
CA ILE A 144 -7.57 15.70 -8.19
C ILE A 144 -7.53 17.19 -8.55
N LYS A 145 -8.29 17.98 -7.80
CA LYS A 145 -8.31 19.45 -7.88
C LYS A 145 -7.20 20.04 -7.00
N ASN A 146 -5.99 20.14 -7.53
CA ASN A 146 -4.85 20.79 -6.85
C ASN A 146 -4.03 21.64 -7.84
N GLN A 147 -3.10 22.45 -7.32
CA GLN A 147 -2.26 23.32 -8.13
C GLN A 147 -1.38 22.56 -9.12
N ALA A 148 -0.80 21.42 -8.71
CA ALA A 148 0.07 20.62 -9.57
C ALA A 148 -0.67 20.07 -10.80
N SER A 149 -1.87 19.51 -10.62
CA SER A 149 -2.71 19.02 -11.71
C SER A 149 -3.15 20.17 -12.64
N VAL A 150 -3.52 21.32 -12.08
CA VAL A 150 -3.87 22.51 -12.87
C VAL A 150 -2.68 23.00 -13.69
N ALA A 151 -1.50 23.06 -13.09
CA ALA A 151 -0.27 23.45 -13.78
C ALA A 151 0.11 22.46 -14.87
N ALA A 152 0.03 21.15 -14.61
CA ALA A 152 0.32 20.11 -15.58
C ALA A 152 -0.60 20.17 -16.80
N ILE A 153 -1.91 20.39 -16.60
CA ILE A 153 -2.86 20.58 -17.70
C ILE A 153 -2.52 21.84 -18.49
N LYS A 154 -2.26 22.96 -17.81
CA LYS A 154 -1.93 24.24 -18.46
C LYS A 154 -0.60 24.24 -19.21
N GLY A 155 0.34 23.38 -18.81
CA GLY A 155 1.71 23.35 -19.34
C GLY A 155 1.82 22.86 -20.78
N ARG A 156 0.73 22.45 -21.42
CA ARG A 156 0.67 22.04 -22.84
C ARG A 156 -0.48 22.71 -23.59
N ASP A 157 -0.43 22.74 -24.91
CA ASP A 157 -1.47 23.35 -25.76
C ASP A 157 -2.82 22.59 -25.74
N ASN A 158 -2.79 21.30 -25.38
CA ASN A 158 -3.92 20.37 -25.36
C ASN A 158 -4.75 20.35 -26.66
N LEU A 159 -4.11 20.54 -27.81
CA LEU A 159 -4.80 20.51 -29.11
C LEU A 159 -5.42 19.13 -29.39
N ASP A 160 -4.73 18.06 -29.00
CA ASP A 160 -5.22 16.68 -29.03
C ASP A 160 -6.49 16.46 -28.19
N ILE A 161 -6.70 17.27 -27.15
CA ILE A 161 -7.85 17.14 -26.26
C ILE A 161 -9.09 17.85 -26.80
N ALA A 162 -8.93 18.86 -27.66
CA ALA A 162 -10.05 19.57 -28.28
C ALA A 162 -11.00 18.60 -29.00
N GLY A 163 -10.45 17.65 -29.75
CA GLY A 163 -11.23 16.64 -30.46
C GLY A 163 -12.12 15.79 -29.54
N TYR A 164 -11.68 15.50 -28.30
CA TYR A 164 -12.53 14.75 -27.36
C TYR A 164 -13.72 15.55 -26.85
N PHE A 165 -13.56 16.88 -26.66
CA PHE A 165 -14.67 17.75 -26.31
C PHE A 165 -15.68 17.87 -27.47
N ASP A 166 -15.20 17.93 -28.71
CA ASP A 166 -16.05 17.99 -29.90
C ASP A 166 -16.83 16.68 -30.08
N CYS A 167 -16.16 15.53 -29.93
CA CYS A 167 -16.83 14.22 -29.93
C CYS A 167 -17.91 14.13 -28.84
N TYR A 168 -17.58 14.54 -27.60
CA TYR A 168 -18.54 14.52 -26.50
C TYR A 168 -19.72 15.46 -26.75
N GLU A 169 -19.48 16.66 -27.32
CA GLU A 169 -20.56 17.58 -27.68
C GLU A 169 -21.50 16.96 -28.71
N ARG A 170 -20.97 16.32 -29.75
CA ARG A 170 -21.75 15.66 -30.80
C ARG A 170 -22.57 14.48 -30.26
N GLU A 171 -22.01 13.68 -29.37
CA GLU A 171 -22.63 12.44 -28.88
C GLU A 171 -23.57 12.65 -27.69
N TYR A 172 -23.23 13.56 -26.77
CA TYR A 172 -23.92 13.70 -25.47
C TYR A 172 -24.34 15.14 -25.14
N GLY A 173 -23.77 16.14 -25.81
CA GLY A 173 -24.05 17.55 -25.58
C GLY A 173 -23.35 18.17 -24.36
N LEU A 174 -22.97 19.45 -24.49
CA LEU A 174 -22.24 20.18 -23.43
C LEU A 174 -23.05 20.41 -22.15
N ALA A 175 -24.38 20.34 -22.21
CA ALA A 175 -25.24 20.48 -21.03
C ALA A 175 -24.92 19.42 -19.95
N ARG A 176 -24.52 18.21 -20.37
CA ARG A 176 -24.09 17.16 -19.45
C ARG A 176 -22.81 17.53 -18.70
N LEU A 177 -21.82 18.13 -19.37
CA LEU A 177 -20.58 18.60 -18.72
C LEU A 177 -20.86 19.76 -17.76
N ALA A 178 -21.87 20.58 -18.07
CA ALA A 178 -22.28 21.68 -17.22
C ALA A 178 -22.78 21.22 -15.85
N GLU A 179 -23.37 20.02 -15.75
CA GLU A 179 -23.86 19.44 -14.48
C GLU A 179 -22.75 19.39 -13.41
N VAL A 180 -21.51 19.13 -13.82
CA VAL A 180 -20.36 18.94 -12.92
C VAL A 180 -19.38 20.11 -12.92
N PHE A 181 -19.65 21.18 -13.68
CA PHE A 181 -18.70 22.28 -13.90
C PHE A 181 -18.26 22.95 -12.60
N TYR A 182 -19.18 23.42 -11.75
CA TYR A 182 -18.81 24.15 -10.53
C TYR A 182 -18.00 23.30 -9.54
N ARG A 183 -18.29 22.00 -9.48
CA ARG A 183 -17.55 21.03 -8.66
C ARG A 183 -16.07 20.95 -9.06
N TYR A 184 -15.79 21.00 -10.38
CA TYR A 184 -14.45 20.86 -10.95
C TYR A 184 -13.96 22.12 -11.67
N LYS A 185 -14.49 23.30 -11.32
CA LYS A 185 -14.22 24.57 -12.02
C LYS A 185 -12.74 24.82 -12.28
N PRO A 186 -11.81 24.63 -11.32
CA PRO A 186 -10.38 24.86 -11.59
C PRO A 186 -9.79 23.95 -12.67
N LEU A 187 -10.27 22.71 -12.80
CA LEU A 187 -9.79 21.77 -13.82
C LEU A 187 -10.35 22.12 -15.20
N PHE A 188 -11.64 22.42 -15.31
CA PHE A 188 -12.21 22.92 -16.58
C PHE A 188 -11.51 24.20 -17.05
N LEU A 189 -11.24 25.12 -16.13
CA LEU A 189 -10.52 26.36 -16.48
C LEU A 189 -9.06 26.10 -16.85
N ALA A 190 -8.44 25.03 -16.36
CA ALA A 190 -7.08 24.64 -16.72
C ALA A 190 -6.98 24.25 -18.21
N PHE A 191 -8.02 23.67 -18.79
CA PHE A 191 -8.08 23.29 -20.21
C PHE A 191 -8.24 24.48 -21.19
N ARG A 192 -8.32 25.73 -20.71
CA ARG A 192 -8.44 26.91 -21.58
C ARG A 192 -7.11 27.32 -22.20
N THR A 193 -6.41 26.37 -22.83
CA THR A 193 -5.04 26.50 -23.33
C THR A 193 -4.95 26.90 -24.80
N ASN A 194 -6.01 26.68 -25.57
CA ASN A 194 -6.15 27.13 -26.97
C ASN A 194 -7.52 27.78 -27.22
N SER A 195 -7.71 28.38 -28.40
CA SER A 195 -8.95 29.10 -28.76
C SER A 195 -10.18 28.20 -28.78
N GLY A 196 -10.07 26.99 -29.32
CA GLY A 196 -11.15 26.00 -29.39
C GLY A 196 -11.63 25.61 -27.99
N LEU A 197 -10.73 25.11 -27.15
CA LEU A 197 -11.07 24.74 -25.76
C LEU A 197 -11.55 25.93 -24.93
N LYS A 198 -10.99 27.13 -25.14
CA LYS A 198 -11.47 28.35 -24.46
C LYS A 198 -12.93 28.64 -24.80
N SER A 199 -13.33 28.50 -26.06
CA SER A 199 -14.72 28.64 -26.50
C SER A 199 -15.62 27.60 -25.84
N THR A 200 -15.26 26.32 -25.94
CA THR A 200 -16.04 25.20 -25.40
C THR A 200 -16.21 25.30 -23.89
N VAL A 201 -15.14 25.56 -23.13
CA VAL A 201 -15.21 25.72 -21.67
C VAL A 201 -16.07 26.92 -21.27
N ASN A 202 -16.04 28.02 -22.03
CA ASN A 202 -16.92 29.16 -21.76
C ASN A 202 -18.40 28.82 -21.98
N ARG A 203 -18.73 28.03 -23.01
CA ARG A 203 -20.09 27.53 -23.26
C ARG A 203 -20.57 26.63 -22.12
N ILE A 204 -19.73 25.68 -21.68
CA ILE A 204 -20.02 24.81 -20.52
C ILE A 204 -20.28 25.65 -19.27
N ARG A 205 -19.45 26.68 -19.01
CA ARG A 205 -19.62 27.58 -17.86
C ARG A 205 -20.99 28.27 -17.86
N ARG A 206 -21.43 28.83 -18.98
CA ARG A 206 -22.73 29.50 -19.09
C ARG A 206 -23.88 28.52 -18.86
N LEU A 207 -23.79 27.32 -19.45
CA LEU A 207 -24.77 26.26 -19.22
C LEU A 207 -24.84 25.82 -17.76
N ALA A 208 -23.72 25.90 -17.01
CA ALA A 208 -23.67 25.45 -15.61
C ALA A 208 -24.54 26.29 -14.68
N GLU A 209 -24.83 27.55 -15.03
CA GLU A 209 -25.77 28.41 -14.29
C GLU A 209 -27.18 27.79 -14.22
N ARG A 210 -27.57 27.02 -15.24
CA ARG A 210 -28.87 26.36 -15.33
C ARG A 210 -28.85 24.87 -14.96
N TYR A 211 -27.81 24.15 -15.39
CA TYR A 211 -27.81 22.68 -15.35
C TYR A 211 -27.00 22.07 -14.20
N HIS A 212 -26.34 22.88 -13.35
CA HIS A 212 -25.51 22.34 -12.28
C HIS A 212 -26.29 21.42 -11.34
N LYS A 213 -25.72 20.25 -11.03
CA LYS A 213 -26.27 19.30 -10.06
C LYS A 213 -25.35 19.21 -8.83
N PRO A 214 -25.85 19.57 -7.64
CA PRO A 214 -25.13 19.33 -6.38
C PRO A 214 -24.71 17.87 -6.23
N MET A 215 -23.63 17.62 -5.50
CA MET A 215 -23.21 16.25 -5.22
C MET A 215 -24.16 15.65 -4.17
N PRO A 216 -24.80 14.50 -4.45
CA PRO A 216 -25.53 13.78 -3.41
C PRO A 216 -24.58 13.38 -2.29
N GLU A 217 -25.08 13.43 -1.06
CA GLU A 217 -24.35 12.94 0.10
C GLU A 217 -24.17 11.42 0.01
N ASP A 218 -22.98 10.95 0.38
CA ASP A 218 -22.70 9.52 0.46
C ASP A 218 -22.81 9.06 1.92
N THR A 219 -23.93 8.42 2.25
CA THR A 219 -24.30 8.02 3.61
C THR A 219 -23.19 7.26 4.34
N LEU A 220 -22.53 6.29 3.70
CA LEU A 220 -21.48 5.51 4.38
C LEU A 220 -20.23 6.34 4.68
N ASN A 221 -19.96 7.38 3.90
CA ASN A 221 -18.80 8.25 4.13
C ASN A 221 -19.08 9.31 5.21
N THR A 222 -20.34 9.57 5.56
CA THR A 222 -20.74 10.60 6.52
C THR A 222 -21.11 10.07 7.91
N VAL A 223 -21.28 8.75 8.08
CA VAL A 223 -21.60 8.10 9.37
C VAL A 223 -20.75 8.63 10.53
N THR A 224 -19.42 8.64 10.38
CA THR A 224 -18.51 9.07 11.46
C THR A 224 -18.63 10.56 11.79
N ALA A 225 -19.02 11.39 10.82
CA ALA A 225 -19.29 12.81 11.06
C ALA A 225 -20.63 13.00 11.76
N HIS A 226 -21.66 12.26 11.34
CA HIS A 226 -22.98 12.26 11.97
C HIS A 226 -22.92 11.85 13.45
N LEU A 227 -22.18 10.78 13.76
CA LEU A 227 -21.93 10.34 15.12
C LEU A 227 -21.24 11.42 15.97
N ARG A 228 -20.23 12.11 15.41
CA ARG A 228 -19.55 13.22 16.07
C ARG A 228 -20.50 14.38 16.38
N HIS A 229 -21.51 14.59 15.56
CA HIS A 229 -22.54 15.62 15.74
C HIS A 229 -23.76 15.14 16.55
N GLY A 230 -23.66 13.99 17.23
CA GLY A 230 -24.72 13.49 18.11
C GLY A 230 -25.94 12.91 17.38
N GLN A 231 -25.83 12.61 16.08
CA GLN A 231 -26.89 11.90 15.38
C GLN A 231 -26.95 10.42 15.81
N PRO A 232 -28.11 9.75 15.66
CA PRO A 232 -28.26 8.34 16.01
C PRO A 232 -27.26 7.45 15.27
N ALA A 233 -26.69 6.48 16.00
CA ALA A 233 -25.74 5.51 15.43
C ALA A 233 -26.38 4.64 14.35
N VAL A 234 -27.66 4.33 14.53
CA VAL A 234 -28.46 3.50 13.62
C VAL A 234 -29.52 4.38 12.99
N SER A 235 -29.61 4.29 11.66
CA SER A 235 -30.68 4.94 10.91
C SER A 235 -31.10 4.08 9.74
N ASP A 236 -32.34 4.21 9.29
CA ASP A 236 -32.85 3.53 8.10
C ASP A 236 -31.99 3.81 6.86
N ARG A 237 -31.40 5.01 6.79
CA ARG A 237 -30.48 5.40 5.72
C ARG A 237 -29.21 4.55 5.75
N LEU A 238 -28.64 4.31 6.93
CA LEU A 238 -27.47 3.44 7.08
C LEU A 238 -27.79 2.00 6.67
N LEU A 239 -28.92 1.45 7.15
CA LEU A 239 -29.32 0.08 6.84
C LEU A 239 -29.52 -0.12 5.32
N LYS A 240 -30.26 0.77 4.65
CA LYS A 240 -30.44 0.75 3.18
C LYS A 240 -29.12 0.93 2.43
N ALA A 241 -28.22 1.77 2.93
CA ALA A 241 -26.91 1.96 2.32
C ALA A 241 -26.04 0.70 2.45
N LEU A 242 -26.14 -0.05 3.55
CA LEU A 242 -25.41 -1.31 3.76
C LEU A 242 -25.92 -2.43 2.86
N GLU A 243 -27.21 -2.49 2.52
CA GLU A 243 -27.76 -3.53 1.62
C GLU A 243 -27.16 -3.47 0.21
N THR A 244 -26.85 -2.27 -0.28
CA THR A 244 -26.35 -2.05 -1.65
C THR A 244 -24.84 -1.84 -1.72
N ALA A 245 -24.17 -1.67 -0.58
CA ALA A 245 -22.74 -1.42 -0.52
C ALA A 245 -21.91 -2.67 -0.82
N SER A 246 -20.79 -2.48 -1.54
CA SER A 246 -19.82 -3.56 -1.71
C SER A 246 -19.13 -3.92 -0.39
N LEU A 247 -18.62 -5.15 -0.30
CA LEU A 247 -17.85 -5.65 0.84
C LEU A 247 -16.73 -4.67 1.24
N PHE A 248 -15.93 -4.19 0.29
CA PHE A 248 -14.85 -3.24 0.55
C PHE A 248 -15.32 -1.92 1.20
N ARG A 249 -16.52 -1.43 0.85
CA ARG A 249 -17.07 -0.23 1.49
C ARG A 249 -17.48 -0.49 2.93
N LYS A 250 -18.06 -1.66 3.21
CA LYS A 250 -18.41 -2.09 4.58
C LYS A 250 -17.16 -2.27 5.43
N ILE A 251 -16.14 -2.95 4.90
CA ILE A 251 -14.84 -3.15 5.58
C ILE A 251 -14.21 -1.80 5.93
N ARG A 252 -14.14 -0.86 4.99
CA ARG A 252 -13.61 0.49 5.24
C ARG A 252 -14.37 1.23 6.34
N LEU A 253 -15.70 1.14 6.35
CA LEU A 253 -16.52 1.75 7.40
C LEU A 253 -16.28 1.05 8.76
N ALA A 254 -16.20 -0.28 8.79
CA ALA A 254 -15.93 -1.06 9.98
C ALA A 254 -14.59 -0.65 10.62
N TYR A 255 -13.51 -0.56 9.84
CA TYR A 255 -12.22 -0.04 10.34
C TYR A 255 -12.32 1.39 10.88
N ALA A 256 -13.04 2.26 10.18
CA ALA A 256 -13.21 3.65 10.61
C ALA A 256 -13.99 3.78 11.93
N LEU A 257 -14.99 2.92 12.14
CA LEU A 257 -15.78 2.87 13.37
C LEU A 257 -15.02 2.19 14.51
N LYS A 258 -14.36 1.04 14.26
CA LYS A 258 -13.52 0.36 15.26
C LYS A 258 -12.42 1.26 15.81
N PHE A 259 -11.76 2.04 14.95
CA PHE A 259 -10.77 3.01 15.42
C PHE A 259 -11.35 4.10 16.34
N ARG A 260 -12.66 4.37 16.26
CA ARG A 260 -13.37 5.35 17.09
C ARG A 260 -13.95 4.77 18.37
N THR A 261 -13.89 3.45 18.56
CA THR A 261 -14.27 2.82 19.84
C THR A 261 -13.13 2.85 20.87
N ILE A 262 -11.90 3.13 20.43
CA ILE A 262 -10.71 3.18 21.29
C ILE A 262 -10.36 4.62 21.69
N ASP A 263 -9.56 4.74 22.75
CA ASP A 263 -9.02 6.02 23.22
C ASP A 263 -7.80 6.45 22.38
N ALA A 264 -8.05 6.84 21.13
CA ALA A 264 -7.02 7.33 20.23
C ALA A 264 -6.87 8.85 20.30
N ASP A 265 -5.64 9.33 20.42
CA ASP A 265 -5.27 10.76 20.48
C ASP A 265 -4.66 11.27 19.15
N ALA A 266 -4.47 10.39 18.18
CA ALA A 266 -3.84 10.67 16.89
C ALA A 266 -4.61 10.04 15.72
N ILE A 267 -4.63 10.71 14.57
CA ILE A 267 -5.19 10.16 13.32
C ILE A 267 -4.29 10.46 12.13
N LEU A 268 -4.15 9.48 11.24
CA LEU A 268 -3.44 9.63 9.97
C LEU A 268 -4.44 9.66 8.80
N TYR A 269 -4.40 10.74 8.03
CA TYR A 269 -5.15 10.86 6.78
C TYR A 269 -4.25 10.49 5.61
N ARG A 270 -4.59 9.41 4.90
CA ARG A 270 -3.98 9.09 3.60
C ARG A 270 -4.62 9.97 2.51
N ILE A 271 -3.82 10.84 1.92
CA ILE A 271 -4.21 11.70 0.79
C ILE A 271 -4.15 10.84 -0.47
N ARG A 272 -5.09 11.06 -1.41
CA ARG A 272 -5.18 10.29 -2.66
C ARG A 272 -3.92 10.30 -3.54
N ASN A 273 -2.96 11.19 -3.28
CA ASN A 273 -1.68 11.27 -4.00
C ASN A 273 -0.54 10.52 -3.30
N GLY A 274 -0.84 9.55 -2.43
CA GLY A 274 0.14 8.74 -1.69
C GLY A 274 0.63 9.38 -0.39
N LYS A 275 0.56 10.70 -0.27
CA LYS A 275 1.03 11.42 0.93
C LYS A 275 0.14 11.13 2.14
N SER A 276 0.74 11.11 3.33
CA SER A 276 0.02 10.92 4.59
C SER A 276 0.13 12.17 5.48
N TYR A 277 -0.92 12.51 6.22
CA TYR A 277 -0.98 13.66 7.12
C TYR A 277 -1.48 13.24 8.50
N ALA A 278 -0.63 13.36 9.53
CA ALA A 278 -0.96 13.01 10.91
C ALA A 278 -1.35 14.27 11.70
N THR A 279 -2.35 14.14 12.57
CA THR A 279 -2.81 15.22 13.46
C THR A 279 -3.38 14.64 14.75
N ALA A 280 -3.49 15.47 15.79
CA ALA A 280 -4.24 15.13 16.99
C ALA A 280 -5.68 14.76 16.64
N PHE A 281 -6.24 13.80 17.37
CA PHE A 281 -7.56 13.26 17.18
C PHE A 281 -8.34 13.27 18.48
N ASP A 282 -9.63 13.56 18.37
CA ASP A 282 -10.59 13.42 19.45
C ASP A 282 -11.93 12.93 18.88
N PHE A 283 -12.58 12.07 19.65
CA PHE A 283 -13.88 11.49 19.35
C PHE A 283 -14.59 11.05 20.63
N THR A 284 -15.70 11.73 20.92
CA THR A 284 -16.44 11.60 22.17
C THR A 284 -17.51 10.50 22.15
N ASN A 285 -18.23 10.33 21.04
CA ASN A 285 -19.37 9.40 20.92
C ASN A 285 -18.93 7.95 20.66
N ARG A 286 -18.15 7.37 21.58
CA ARG A 286 -17.57 6.01 21.44
C ARG A 286 -18.64 4.92 21.41
N ASP A 287 -19.66 5.04 22.25
CA ASP A 287 -20.77 4.09 22.32
C ASP A 287 -21.54 4.03 21.00
N GLY A 288 -21.85 5.19 20.41
CA GLY A 288 -22.49 5.24 19.10
C GLY A 288 -21.60 4.70 17.98
N ALA A 289 -20.28 4.86 18.07
CA ALA A 289 -19.35 4.21 17.14
C ALA A 289 -19.32 2.69 17.31
N HIS A 290 -19.41 2.19 18.54
CA HIS A 290 -19.46 0.75 18.83
C HIS A 290 -20.76 0.13 18.31
N GLU A 291 -21.91 0.75 18.58
CA GLU A 291 -23.22 0.29 18.09
C GLU A 291 -23.26 0.24 16.55
N ALA A 292 -22.80 1.31 15.89
CA ALA A 292 -22.71 1.35 14.43
C ALA A 292 -21.71 0.31 13.89
N TYR A 293 -20.59 0.08 14.59
CA TYR A 293 -19.58 -0.91 14.21
C TYR A 293 -20.17 -2.32 14.20
N GLU A 294 -20.89 -2.71 15.25
CA GLU A 294 -21.50 -4.04 15.36
C GLU A 294 -22.50 -4.31 14.22
N ILE A 295 -23.33 -3.33 13.86
CA ILE A 295 -24.27 -3.45 12.75
C ILE A 295 -23.57 -3.60 11.41
N VAL A 296 -22.50 -2.82 11.18
CA VAL A 296 -21.70 -2.93 9.95
C VAL A 296 -21.01 -4.28 9.89
N LEU A 297 -20.46 -4.77 11.00
CA LEU A 297 -19.80 -6.07 11.10
C LEU A 297 -20.78 -7.21 10.86
N GLN A 298 -21.98 -7.18 11.45
CA GLN A 298 -23.03 -8.16 11.19
C GLN A 298 -23.45 -8.19 9.72
N SER A 299 -23.63 -7.02 9.11
CA SER A 299 -23.96 -6.90 7.67
C SER A 299 -22.85 -7.49 6.79
N LEU A 300 -21.59 -7.23 7.15
CA LEU A 300 -20.42 -7.75 6.45
C LEU A 300 -20.32 -9.28 6.59
N THR A 301 -20.42 -9.81 7.80
CA THR A 301 -20.35 -11.24 8.10
C THR A 301 -21.44 -12.01 7.36
N ARG A 302 -22.66 -11.47 7.29
CA ARG A 302 -23.78 -12.06 6.53
C ARG A 302 -23.47 -12.19 5.04
N ASP A 303 -22.80 -11.21 4.45
CA ASP A 303 -22.44 -11.27 3.04
C ASP A 303 -21.28 -12.23 2.77
N ILE A 304 -20.29 -12.29 3.67
CA ILE A 304 -19.17 -13.22 3.58
C ILE A 304 -19.64 -14.67 3.75
N ALA A 305 -20.57 -14.93 4.67
CA ALA A 305 -21.12 -16.25 4.96
C ALA A 305 -21.66 -16.96 3.71
N LYS A 306 -22.24 -16.22 2.76
CA LYS A 306 -22.73 -16.75 1.47
C LYS A 306 -21.68 -17.54 0.70
N GLN A 307 -20.40 -17.25 0.91
CA GLN A 307 -19.29 -17.87 0.19
C GLN A 307 -18.43 -18.80 1.05
N VAL A 308 -18.47 -18.68 2.37
CA VAL A 308 -17.51 -19.37 3.26
C VAL A 308 -18.15 -20.29 4.30
N ALA A 309 -19.46 -20.18 4.54
CA ALA A 309 -20.14 -21.00 5.54
C ALA A 309 -19.93 -22.49 5.26
N GLY A 310 -19.54 -23.24 6.28
CA GLY A 310 -19.25 -24.67 6.21
C GLY A 310 -17.93 -25.04 5.52
N LYS A 311 -17.15 -24.07 5.01
CA LYS A 311 -15.84 -24.34 4.40
C LYS A 311 -14.76 -24.43 5.47
N LYS A 312 -13.79 -25.31 5.24
CA LYS A 312 -12.54 -25.36 6.00
C LYS A 312 -11.51 -24.45 5.34
N ILE A 313 -11.00 -23.48 6.08
CA ILE A 313 -10.02 -22.50 5.57
C ILE A 313 -8.76 -22.62 6.40
N TYR A 314 -7.65 -23.00 5.76
CA TYR A 314 -6.34 -23.07 6.41
C TYR A 314 -5.70 -21.69 6.51
N ILE A 315 -5.23 -21.34 7.70
CA ILE A 315 -4.41 -20.17 7.98
C ILE A 315 -3.15 -20.68 8.67
N PRO A 316 -1.93 -20.39 8.15
CA PRO A 316 -0.71 -20.88 8.76
C PRO A 316 -0.55 -20.40 10.21
N ALA A 317 0.11 -21.20 11.03
CA ALA A 317 0.43 -20.82 12.40
C ALA A 317 1.37 -19.60 12.44
N GLY A 318 1.20 -18.74 13.43
CA GLY A 318 2.05 -17.55 13.63
C GLY A 318 1.74 -16.36 12.73
N ILE A 319 0.80 -16.47 11.77
CA ILE A 319 0.32 -15.34 10.98
C ILE A 319 -1.17 -15.06 11.23
N SER A 320 -1.51 -13.79 11.39
CA SER A 320 -2.89 -13.32 11.45
C SER A 320 -3.13 -12.35 10.30
N TYR A 321 -4.06 -12.70 9.41
CA TYR A 321 -4.38 -11.86 8.25
C TYR A 321 -5.32 -10.72 8.62
N GLY A 322 -4.97 -9.51 8.19
CA GLY A 322 -5.86 -8.36 8.25
C GLY A 322 -7.01 -8.50 7.23
N LEU A 323 -8.18 -7.96 7.58
CA LEU A 323 -9.31 -7.92 6.67
C LEU A 323 -9.07 -6.91 5.52
N PRO A 324 -9.07 -7.32 4.24
CA PRO A 324 -8.64 -6.46 3.14
C PRO A 324 -9.65 -5.35 2.81
N ALA A 325 -9.26 -4.09 3.01
CA ALA A 325 -10.08 -2.92 2.67
C ALA A 325 -9.86 -2.40 1.24
N THR A 326 -8.65 -2.55 0.69
CA THR A 326 -8.25 -2.10 -0.65
C THR A 326 -6.92 -2.75 -1.03
N GLU A 327 -6.73 -3.09 -2.31
CA GLU A 327 -5.46 -3.63 -2.82
C GLU A 327 -4.32 -2.65 -2.57
N LYS A 328 -4.54 -1.34 -2.78
CA LYS A 328 -3.57 -0.25 -2.52
C LYS A 328 -2.88 -0.24 -1.13
N GLN A 329 -3.37 -1.03 -0.17
CA GLN A 329 -2.82 -1.14 1.17
C GLN A 329 -2.15 -2.49 1.42
N PHE A 330 -1.88 -3.28 0.38
CA PHE A 330 -1.22 -4.56 0.52
C PHE A 330 0.29 -4.37 0.54
N THR A 331 0.96 -5.20 1.31
CA THR A 331 2.41 -5.43 1.21
C THR A 331 2.59 -6.76 0.52
N GLY A 332 2.93 -6.73 -0.77
CA GLY A 332 2.89 -7.88 -1.64
C GLY A 332 1.46 -8.44 -1.70
N ASN A 333 1.28 -9.67 -1.23
CA ASN A 333 -0.03 -10.32 -1.16
C ASN A 333 -0.70 -10.22 0.22
N LEU A 334 -0.09 -9.50 1.16
CA LEU A 334 -0.57 -9.41 2.54
C LEU A 334 -1.40 -8.13 2.72
N PRO A 335 -2.68 -8.22 3.10
CA PRO A 335 -3.47 -7.04 3.44
C PRO A 335 -2.88 -6.28 4.62
N SER A 336 -3.03 -4.96 4.62
CA SER A 336 -2.61 -4.14 5.77
C SER A 336 -3.25 -4.61 7.08
N GLY A 337 -2.47 -4.56 8.16
CA GLY A 337 -2.87 -5.09 9.46
C GLY A 337 -2.66 -6.59 9.62
N THR A 338 -2.22 -7.29 8.57
CA THR A 338 -1.62 -8.62 8.74
C THR A 338 -0.42 -8.52 9.66
N TYR A 339 -0.26 -9.47 10.57
CA TYR A 339 0.91 -9.53 11.43
C TYR A 339 1.43 -10.96 11.64
N VAL A 340 2.72 -11.05 11.92
CA VAL A 340 3.37 -12.26 12.42
C VAL A 340 3.56 -12.11 13.92
N GLU A 341 3.19 -13.13 14.69
CA GLU A 341 3.34 -13.18 16.15
C GLU A 341 4.25 -14.34 16.55
N LEU A 342 5.33 -14.02 17.27
CA LEU A 342 6.31 -14.98 17.78
C LEU A 342 6.43 -14.84 19.29
N ALA A 343 6.34 -15.96 20.01
CA ALA A 343 6.43 -15.98 21.47
C ALA A 343 7.85 -15.69 22.00
N LYS A 344 8.88 -15.94 21.18
CA LYS A 344 10.30 -15.82 21.53
C LYS A 344 10.98 -14.75 20.68
N ASN A 345 12.16 -15.06 20.16
CA ASN A 345 12.99 -14.18 19.37
C ASN A 345 12.39 -14.02 17.97
N MET A 346 12.55 -12.81 17.43
CA MET A 346 12.12 -12.43 16.09
C MET A 346 13.31 -11.83 15.36
N VAL A 347 13.55 -12.27 14.12
CA VAL A 347 14.39 -11.55 13.18
C VAL A 347 13.50 -10.95 12.10
N VAL A 348 13.67 -9.67 11.83
CA VAL A 348 12.91 -8.94 10.80
C VAL A 348 13.85 -8.08 9.98
N GLY A 349 13.65 -8.04 8.67
CA GLY A 349 14.52 -7.24 7.82
C GLY A 349 14.13 -7.27 6.37
N ILE A 350 15.06 -6.78 5.55
CA ILE A 350 14.88 -6.64 4.12
C ILE A 350 15.97 -7.36 3.32
N HIS A 351 15.65 -7.64 2.07
CA HIS A 351 16.58 -8.16 1.09
C HIS A 351 16.32 -7.54 -0.27
N TRP A 352 17.37 -7.08 -0.96
CA TRP A 352 17.27 -6.45 -2.27
C TRP A 352 18.46 -6.77 -3.17
N GLU A 353 18.33 -6.42 -4.44
CA GLU A 353 19.39 -6.55 -5.45
C GLU A 353 19.55 -5.22 -6.21
N ASN A 354 20.71 -5.08 -6.85
CA ASN A 354 21.00 -4.02 -7.79
C ASN A 354 20.07 -4.10 -9.00
N VAL A 355 19.60 -2.95 -9.49
CA VAL A 355 18.65 -2.89 -10.60
C VAL A 355 19.35 -2.39 -11.87
N SER A 356 19.31 -3.21 -12.92
CA SER A 356 19.85 -2.86 -14.25
C SER A 356 21.30 -2.36 -14.20
N GLY A 357 22.14 -2.99 -13.37
CA GLY A 357 23.54 -2.62 -13.18
C GLY A 357 23.78 -1.33 -12.40
N THR A 358 22.72 -0.70 -11.88
CA THR A 358 22.82 0.46 -10.99
C THR A 358 22.96 -0.02 -9.54
N ARG A 359 23.94 0.51 -8.81
CA ARG A 359 24.12 0.29 -7.37
C ARG A 359 22.89 0.75 -6.61
N ILE A 360 22.39 -0.07 -5.69
CA ILE A 360 21.23 0.25 -4.86
C ILE A 360 21.63 0.18 -3.39
N ASP A 361 21.43 1.28 -2.69
CA ASP A 361 21.73 1.42 -1.27
C ASP A 361 20.43 1.67 -0.49
N LEU A 362 20.01 0.65 0.27
CA LEU A 362 18.81 0.70 1.09
C LEU A 362 19.16 0.58 2.58
N ASP A 363 18.88 1.62 3.35
CA ASP A 363 19.20 1.62 4.78
C ASP A 363 17.97 1.33 5.65
N LEU A 364 18.09 0.35 6.54
CA LEU A 364 17.05 -0.08 7.47
C LEU A 364 17.25 0.57 8.86
N SER A 365 16.15 1.03 9.45
CA SER A 365 16.17 1.54 10.82
C SER A 365 14.88 1.31 11.59
N LEU A 366 15.03 1.17 12.90
CA LEU A 366 13.95 1.18 13.88
C LEU A 366 13.89 2.54 14.56
N LEU A 367 12.69 3.05 14.79
CA LEU A 367 12.48 4.27 15.56
C LEU A 367 11.45 4.04 16.67
N SER A 368 11.84 4.37 17.89
CA SER A 368 10.95 4.46 19.05
C SER A 368 11.25 5.73 19.85
N PRO A 369 10.24 6.48 20.34
CA PRO A 369 10.49 7.72 21.10
C PRO A 369 11.30 7.51 22.39
N GLY A 370 11.07 6.38 23.08
CA GLY A 370 11.72 6.09 24.35
C GLY A 370 13.11 5.46 24.21
N VAL A 371 13.38 4.80 23.08
CA VAL A 371 14.65 4.10 22.82
C VAL A 371 15.56 4.88 21.85
N GLY A 372 14.98 5.77 21.06
CA GLY A 372 15.67 6.46 19.97
C GLY A 372 15.65 5.66 18.67
N LYS A 373 16.60 5.98 17.79
CA LYS A 373 16.78 5.33 16.48
C LYS A 373 17.85 4.25 16.60
N ILE A 374 17.55 3.04 16.15
CA ILE A 374 18.49 1.91 16.04
C ILE A 374 18.60 1.53 14.56
N GLY A 375 19.80 1.26 14.05
CA GLY A 375 20.06 0.97 12.64
C GLY A 375 20.97 2.01 11.99
N TRP A 376 20.86 2.13 10.68
CA TRP A 376 21.64 3.10 9.90
C TRP A 376 21.51 4.52 10.43
N ASP A 377 22.63 5.25 10.53
CA ASP A 377 22.70 6.62 11.07
C ASP A 377 21.99 6.73 12.44
N GLY A 378 22.22 5.73 13.31
CA GLY A 378 21.61 5.58 14.63
C GLY A 378 22.43 4.64 15.53
N SER A 379 21.84 4.20 16.64
CA SER A 379 22.49 3.23 17.52
C SER A 379 22.56 1.85 16.86
N TYR A 380 23.66 1.12 17.01
CA TYR A 380 23.76 -0.25 16.47
C TYR A 380 22.89 -1.26 17.25
N ARG A 381 22.61 -0.96 18.51
CA ARG A 381 21.85 -1.82 19.43
C ARG A 381 21.15 -1.00 20.51
N SER A 382 20.15 -1.59 21.15
CA SER A 382 19.59 -1.05 22.38
C SER A 382 20.60 -1.17 23.54
N GLU A 383 20.40 -0.39 24.61
CA GLU A 383 21.30 -0.37 25.79
C GLU A 383 21.42 -1.76 26.44
N ASN A 384 20.30 -2.46 26.58
CA ASN A 384 20.22 -3.84 27.08
C ASN A 384 20.63 -4.92 26.06
N ARG A 385 20.95 -4.54 24.82
CA ARG A 385 21.35 -5.45 23.72
C ARG A 385 20.27 -6.45 23.30
N ASP A 386 19.02 -6.20 23.66
CA ASP A 386 17.88 -7.02 23.23
C ASP A 386 17.37 -6.66 21.83
N ILE A 387 17.84 -5.54 21.27
CA ILE A 387 17.62 -5.17 19.87
C ILE A 387 18.98 -4.97 19.22
N LEU A 388 19.27 -5.71 18.15
CA LEU A 388 20.56 -5.69 17.45
C LEU A 388 20.34 -5.47 15.95
N PHE A 389 21.06 -4.52 15.37
CA PHE A 389 21.13 -4.34 13.93
C PHE A 389 22.22 -5.24 13.33
N SER A 390 21.98 -5.79 12.14
CA SER A 390 22.95 -6.62 11.40
C SER A 390 24.19 -5.86 10.93
N GLY A 391 24.05 -4.55 10.74
CA GLY A 391 25.02 -3.75 10.00
C GLY A 391 24.46 -3.34 8.66
N ASP A 392 25.09 -2.31 8.12
CA ASP A 392 24.67 -1.57 6.93
C ASP A 392 25.32 -2.16 5.67
N MET A 393 24.59 -2.17 4.56
CA MET A 393 25.04 -2.71 3.28
C MET A 393 24.88 -1.69 2.16
N THR A 394 25.99 -1.26 1.55
CA THR A 394 26.00 -0.10 0.64
C THR A 394 25.89 -0.45 -0.85
N ASP A 395 25.93 -1.74 -1.17
CA ASP A 395 25.79 -2.32 -2.51
C ASP A 395 25.15 -3.72 -2.44
N ALA A 396 24.45 -4.14 -3.49
CA ALA A 396 23.66 -5.38 -3.55
C ALA A 396 23.78 -6.12 -4.89
N PRO A 397 24.97 -6.52 -5.34
CA PRO A 397 25.19 -7.15 -6.62
C PRO A 397 24.46 -8.50 -6.74
N SER A 398 23.81 -8.72 -7.87
CA SER A 398 23.24 -10.02 -8.22
C SER A 398 24.35 -11.05 -8.49
N PRO A 399 24.13 -12.35 -8.21
CA PRO A 399 22.87 -12.94 -7.74
C PRO A 399 22.67 -12.95 -6.21
N GLN A 400 23.66 -12.52 -5.41
CA GLN A 400 23.60 -12.64 -3.95
C GLN A 400 22.72 -11.57 -3.30
N GLY A 401 22.68 -10.36 -3.85
CA GLY A 401 21.98 -9.22 -3.28
C GLY A 401 22.59 -8.76 -1.95
N ALA A 402 21.81 -8.00 -1.18
CA ALA A 402 22.17 -7.54 0.16
C ALA A 402 20.99 -7.65 1.13
N SER A 403 21.31 -7.67 2.42
CA SER A 403 20.30 -7.72 3.47
C SER A 403 20.69 -6.97 4.72
N GLU A 404 19.66 -6.37 5.32
CA GLU A 404 19.74 -5.72 6.61
C GLU A 404 18.63 -6.24 7.50
N LEU A 405 18.98 -6.59 8.73
CA LEU A 405 18.15 -7.34 9.65
C LEU A 405 18.22 -6.72 11.05
N PHE A 406 17.12 -6.88 11.79
CA PHE A 406 17.05 -6.65 13.22
C PHE A 406 16.75 -7.95 13.94
N TYR A 407 17.56 -8.27 14.94
CA TYR A 407 17.20 -9.23 15.98
C TYR A 407 16.43 -8.52 17.09
N ILE A 408 15.28 -9.06 17.47
CA ILE A 408 14.40 -8.61 18.55
C ILE A 408 14.29 -9.74 19.57
N GLY A 409 14.98 -9.57 20.70
CA GLY A 409 15.12 -10.56 21.74
C GLY A 409 13.93 -10.64 22.70
N GLN A 410 13.93 -11.69 23.52
CA GLN A 410 12.89 -11.96 24.52
C GLN A 410 12.71 -10.87 25.59
N GLN A 411 13.71 -10.04 25.85
CA GLN A 411 13.59 -8.96 26.82
C GLN A 411 13.33 -7.59 26.16
N ALA A 412 13.23 -7.54 24.83
CA ALA A 412 12.86 -6.32 24.11
C ALA A 412 11.42 -5.90 24.48
N ARG A 413 11.24 -4.60 24.73
CA ARG A 413 9.95 -4.00 25.06
C ARG A 413 9.72 -2.73 24.26
N GLY A 414 8.47 -2.50 23.88
CA GLY A 414 8.03 -1.25 23.29
C GLY A 414 7.56 -1.39 21.84
N VAL A 415 7.40 -0.24 21.19
CA VAL A 415 6.83 -0.11 19.86
C VAL A 415 7.82 0.60 18.95
N PHE A 416 8.15 -0.02 17.83
CA PHE A 416 9.17 0.47 16.89
C PHE A 416 8.56 0.58 15.49
N ILE A 417 8.73 1.72 14.84
CA ILE A 417 8.43 1.85 13.41
C ILE A 417 9.64 1.34 12.62
N VAL A 418 9.39 0.54 11.59
CA VAL A 418 10.42 0.02 10.69
C VAL A 418 10.49 0.88 9.43
N PHE A 419 11.60 1.58 9.25
CA PHE A 419 11.86 2.43 8.09
C PHE A 419 12.89 1.80 7.16
N VAL A 420 12.66 1.97 5.86
CA VAL A 420 13.67 1.78 4.82
C VAL A 420 13.90 3.11 4.11
N ASN A 421 15.15 3.46 3.94
CA ASN A 421 15.63 4.63 3.23
C ASN A 421 16.32 4.19 1.94
N TYR A 422 16.12 4.94 0.85
CA TYR A 422 16.84 4.71 -0.41
C TYR A 422 17.89 5.81 -0.54
N PHE A 423 19.09 5.56 -0.02
CA PHE A 423 20.10 6.60 0.19
C PHE A 423 20.50 7.28 -1.11
N ASN A 424 20.87 6.47 -2.11
CA ASN A 424 21.23 6.91 -3.45
C ASN A 424 20.02 6.98 -4.41
N PHE A 425 18.84 7.34 -3.88
CA PHE A 425 17.56 7.40 -4.59
C PHE A 425 17.66 7.93 -6.03
N HIS A 426 17.17 7.09 -6.95
CA HIS A 426 16.99 7.44 -8.36
C HIS A 426 15.50 7.34 -8.76
N SER A 427 14.89 8.45 -9.14
CA SER A 427 13.42 8.52 -9.33
C SER A 427 12.88 7.69 -10.51
N ALA A 428 13.75 7.25 -11.41
CA ALA A 428 13.37 6.40 -12.55
C ALA A 428 13.59 4.89 -12.29
N ILE A 429 14.15 4.52 -11.13
CA ILE A 429 14.45 3.13 -10.79
C ILE A 429 13.56 2.72 -9.62
N GLU A 430 12.68 1.77 -9.89
CA GLU A 430 11.91 1.08 -8.86
C GLU A 430 12.72 -0.13 -8.40
N VAL A 431 12.89 -0.28 -7.09
CA VAL A 431 13.71 -1.35 -6.50
C VAL A 431 12.81 -2.42 -5.89
N PRO A 432 12.72 -3.63 -6.48
CA PRO A 432 12.09 -4.76 -5.84
C PRO A 432 12.86 -5.15 -4.57
N CYS A 433 12.13 -5.32 -3.48
CA CYS A 433 12.66 -5.66 -2.17
C CYS A 433 11.78 -6.73 -1.54
N LYS A 434 12.36 -7.59 -0.72
CA LYS A 434 11.64 -8.56 0.11
C LYS A 434 11.69 -8.13 1.56
N ILE A 435 10.60 -8.35 2.27
CA ILE A 435 10.51 -8.23 3.73
C ILE A 435 10.42 -9.64 4.27
N LEU A 436 11.28 -9.98 5.23
CA LEU A 436 11.29 -11.28 5.89
C LEU A 436 11.03 -11.14 7.38
N VAL A 437 10.25 -12.07 7.93
CA VAL A 437 10.08 -12.28 9.37
C VAL A 437 10.40 -13.74 9.68
N VAL A 438 11.29 -13.95 10.64
CA VAL A 438 11.93 -15.23 10.90
C VAL A 438 11.87 -15.52 12.39
N HIS A 439 11.59 -16.78 12.73
CA HIS A 439 11.77 -17.28 14.09
C HIS A 439 13.16 -17.93 14.20
N GLU A 440 14.15 -17.13 14.59
CA GLU A 440 15.54 -17.59 14.70
C GLU A 440 16.08 -17.32 16.11
N GLU A 441 16.87 -18.26 16.62
CA GLU A 441 17.62 -18.07 17.86
C GLU A 441 18.96 -17.36 17.55
N PRO A 442 19.57 -16.65 18.50
CA PRO A 442 20.87 -16.02 18.28
C PRO A 442 21.89 -16.98 17.65
N VAL A 443 22.50 -16.53 16.56
CA VAL A 443 23.49 -17.30 15.80
C VAL A 443 24.70 -17.57 16.68
N ASP A 444 25.09 -18.84 16.82
CA ASP A 444 26.35 -19.20 17.49
C ASP A 444 27.57 -18.83 16.63
N SER A 445 28.76 -18.82 17.22
CA SER A 445 30.01 -18.48 16.54
C SER A 445 30.43 -19.45 15.42
N PHE A 446 29.73 -20.56 15.20
CA PHE A 446 30.04 -21.60 14.23
C PHE A 446 29.13 -21.58 13.00
N ARG A 447 28.05 -20.79 13.03
CA ARG A 447 27.15 -20.60 11.88
C ARG A 447 27.62 -19.43 11.02
N HIS A 448 27.71 -19.67 9.71
CA HIS A 448 28.11 -18.64 8.73
C HIS A 448 26.94 -17.85 8.16
N TYR A 449 25.69 -18.15 8.53
CA TYR A 449 24.48 -17.48 8.04
C TYR A 449 23.70 -16.82 9.19
N THR A 450 22.97 -15.74 8.90
CA THR A 450 22.17 -15.04 9.91
C THR A 450 20.73 -15.56 10.01
N VAL A 451 20.20 -16.11 8.93
CA VAL A 451 18.83 -16.63 8.83
C VAL A 451 18.85 -18.00 8.18
N ASP A 452 18.27 -19.02 8.84
CA ASP A 452 17.92 -20.27 8.19
C ASP A 452 16.65 -20.06 7.32
N SER A 453 16.70 -20.46 6.06
CA SER A 453 15.55 -20.32 5.15
C SER A 453 14.33 -21.13 5.62
N ASN A 454 14.52 -22.20 6.38
CA ASN A 454 13.44 -23.01 6.95
C ASN A 454 12.72 -22.32 8.11
N ASN A 455 13.35 -21.32 8.72
CA ASN A 455 12.80 -20.58 9.86
C ASN A 455 12.02 -19.33 9.43
N ILE A 456 11.96 -19.04 8.13
CA ILE A 456 11.21 -17.90 7.58
C ILE A 456 9.72 -18.19 7.72
N VAL A 457 9.04 -17.40 8.54
CA VAL A 457 7.60 -17.50 8.75
C VAL A 457 6.85 -16.79 7.63
N VAL A 458 7.34 -15.61 7.23
CA VAL A 458 6.77 -14.83 6.13
C VAL A 458 7.87 -14.21 5.29
N LEU A 459 7.68 -14.29 3.96
CA LEU A 459 8.44 -13.55 2.97
C LEU A 459 7.44 -12.80 2.08
N SER A 460 7.44 -11.46 2.16
CA SER A 460 6.57 -10.61 1.34
C SER A 460 7.39 -9.71 0.43
N THR A 461 6.83 -9.35 -0.72
CA THR A 461 7.46 -8.43 -1.68
C THR A 461 6.97 -7.01 -1.49
N THR A 462 7.86 -6.05 -1.71
CA THR A 462 7.55 -4.62 -1.76
C THR A 462 8.45 -3.94 -2.79
N THR A 463 8.09 -2.75 -3.23
CA THR A 463 8.87 -1.98 -4.18
C THR A 463 9.25 -0.63 -3.59
N MET A 464 10.54 -0.32 -3.53
CA MET A 464 11.04 0.97 -3.10
C MET A 464 11.16 1.91 -4.31
N ASN A 465 10.24 2.87 -4.39
CA ASN A 465 10.18 3.88 -5.46
C ASN A 465 10.07 5.32 -4.89
N VAL A 466 10.29 5.45 -3.59
CA VAL A 466 10.33 6.71 -2.84
C VAL A 466 11.64 6.80 -2.06
N ARG A 467 11.99 7.97 -1.53
CA ARG A 467 13.23 8.16 -0.75
C ARG A 467 13.19 7.47 0.62
N GLN A 468 12.00 7.31 1.18
CA GLN A 468 11.79 6.74 2.49
C GLN A 468 10.40 6.11 2.54
N LYS A 469 10.33 4.89 3.07
CA LYS A 469 9.10 4.15 3.25
C LYS A 469 9.06 3.57 4.67
N ASN A 470 7.89 3.60 5.29
CA ASN A 470 7.63 2.78 6.48
C ASN A 470 7.12 1.42 6.03
N LEU A 471 7.72 0.33 6.50
CA LEU A 471 7.31 -1.04 6.20
C LEU A 471 6.24 -1.56 7.17
N GLY A 472 6.28 -1.14 8.42
CA GLY A 472 5.56 -1.80 9.49
C GLY A 472 5.81 -1.24 10.87
N ILE A 473 5.17 -1.86 11.85
CA ILE A 473 5.47 -1.64 13.28
C ILE A 473 5.81 -2.96 13.95
N ILE A 474 6.82 -2.92 14.82
CA ILE A 474 7.13 -3.99 15.75
C ILE A 474 6.52 -3.62 17.10
N VAL A 475 5.77 -4.53 17.70
CA VAL A 475 5.29 -4.45 19.08
C VAL A 475 5.92 -5.60 19.84
N ALA A 476 6.77 -5.30 20.81
CA ALA A 476 7.41 -6.28 21.66
C ALA A 476 6.92 -6.10 23.10
N ASP A 477 6.36 -7.16 23.66
CA ASP A 477 5.92 -7.22 25.05
C ASP A 477 6.53 -8.45 25.75
N GLU A 478 6.02 -8.75 26.95
CA GLU A 478 6.50 -9.86 27.78
C GLU A 478 6.22 -11.22 27.17
N THR A 479 5.13 -11.37 26.43
CA THR A 479 4.63 -12.66 25.95
C THR A 479 4.89 -12.88 24.47
N SER A 480 5.06 -11.81 23.69
CA SER A 480 5.04 -11.89 22.23
C SER A 480 5.79 -10.74 21.54
N ARG A 481 6.28 -11.01 20.32
CA ARG A 481 6.85 -10.04 19.38
C ARG A 481 5.97 -10.09 18.15
N LYS A 482 5.42 -8.94 17.77
CA LYS A 482 4.51 -8.81 16.64
C LYS A 482 5.09 -7.89 15.60
N PHE A 483 5.14 -8.31 14.34
CA PHE A 483 5.43 -7.43 13.21
C PHE A 483 4.17 -7.23 12.38
N PHE A 484 3.64 -6.01 12.38
CA PHE A 484 2.47 -5.63 11.59
C PHE A 484 2.89 -5.02 10.26
N PHE A 485 2.39 -5.57 9.16
CA PHE A 485 2.58 -5.04 7.81
C PHE A 485 1.71 -3.79 7.61
N ALA A 486 2.35 -2.65 7.39
CA ALA A 486 1.71 -1.34 7.45
C ALA A 486 2.36 -0.30 6.54
N GLU A 487 2.56 -0.64 5.27
CA GLU A 487 3.26 0.25 4.35
C GLU A 487 2.63 1.63 4.21
N SER A 488 3.49 2.66 4.31
CA SER A 488 3.11 4.06 4.12
C SER A 488 4.30 4.98 3.83
N ASP A 489 4.03 6.04 3.07
CA ASP A 489 4.99 7.11 2.79
C ASP A 489 4.89 8.20 3.87
N LEU A 490 5.70 8.07 4.93
CA LEU A 490 5.71 9.03 6.06
C LEU A 490 6.86 10.06 5.96
N GLY A 491 7.77 9.91 4.98
CA GLY A 491 9.02 10.68 4.89
C GLY A 491 9.15 11.59 3.66
N ARG A 492 9.97 12.64 3.79
CA ARG A 492 10.50 13.43 2.64
C ARG A 492 12.03 13.53 2.63
N SER A 493 12.71 13.00 3.64
CA SER A 493 14.16 13.09 3.84
C SER A 493 14.83 11.75 3.61
N ARG A 494 16.17 11.76 3.53
CA ARG A 494 17.02 10.56 3.45
C ARG A 494 17.34 9.94 4.83
N SER A 495 16.92 10.57 5.93
CA SER A 495 17.05 10.04 7.29
C SER A 495 15.85 10.52 8.12
N THR A 496 15.30 9.67 8.99
CA THR A 496 14.21 10.02 9.90
C THR A 496 14.77 10.72 11.13
N ARG A 497 14.24 11.90 11.47
CA ARG A 497 14.50 12.55 12.76
C ARG A 497 13.20 12.59 13.57
N GLY A 498 13.30 12.38 14.88
CA GLY A 498 12.15 12.47 15.79
C GLY A 498 11.48 13.84 15.69
N GLY A 499 10.15 13.87 15.79
CA GLY A 499 9.34 15.09 15.75
C GLY A 499 7.86 14.81 15.97
N GLY A 500 7.07 15.86 16.27
CA GLY A 500 5.66 15.72 16.62
C GLY A 500 4.82 14.99 15.55
N TYR A 501 5.11 15.19 14.26
CA TYR A 501 4.45 14.46 13.18
C TYR A 501 4.72 12.95 13.22
N VAL A 502 5.98 12.55 13.43
CA VAL A 502 6.38 11.14 13.48
C VAL A 502 5.75 10.46 14.68
N GLU A 503 5.65 11.18 15.81
CA GLU A 503 5.00 10.64 17.01
C GLU A 503 3.48 10.47 16.82
N GLN A 504 2.81 11.43 16.19
CA GLN A 504 1.39 11.30 15.84
C GLN A 504 1.16 10.14 14.86
N ALA A 505 2.04 9.98 13.87
CA ALA A 505 1.99 8.84 12.97
C ALA A 505 2.19 7.52 13.73
N ARG A 506 3.19 7.43 14.62
CA ARG A 506 3.45 6.24 15.45
C ARG A 506 2.23 5.85 16.28
N LYS A 507 1.67 6.80 17.02
CA LYS A 507 0.48 6.59 17.87
C LYS A 507 -0.70 6.09 17.04
N TYR A 508 -0.96 6.69 15.89
CA TYR A 508 -1.99 6.21 14.98
C TYR A 508 -1.71 4.78 14.48
N LEU A 509 -0.50 4.50 13.96
CA LEU A 509 -0.16 3.18 13.43
C LEU A 509 -0.32 2.11 14.51
N LEU A 510 0.20 2.38 15.72
CA LEU A 510 0.04 1.50 16.86
C LEU A 510 -1.44 1.22 17.11
N ASN A 511 -2.21 2.26 17.41
CA ASN A 511 -3.63 2.13 17.77
C ASN A 511 -4.45 1.47 16.66
N TYR A 512 -4.20 1.82 15.40
CA TYR A 512 -4.94 1.30 14.25
C TYR A 512 -4.66 -0.17 13.97
N TYR A 513 -3.40 -0.60 14.01
CA TYR A 513 -3.04 -1.98 13.64
C TYR A 513 -3.16 -2.97 14.79
N THR A 514 -2.91 -2.57 16.04
CA THR A 514 -3.15 -3.45 17.19
C THR A 514 -4.63 -3.71 17.45
N HIS A 515 -5.50 -2.83 16.94
CA HIS A 515 -6.96 -3.01 16.97
C HIS A 515 -7.54 -3.30 15.58
N SER A 516 -6.73 -3.87 14.66
CA SER A 516 -7.21 -4.26 13.34
C SER A 516 -8.29 -5.35 13.43
N ILE A 517 -9.11 -5.49 12.39
CA ILE A 517 -10.10 -6.57 12.29
C ILE A 517 -9.39 -7.80 11.71
N ALA A 518 -9.33 -8.88 12.48
CA ALA A 518 -8.70 -10.11 12.03
C ALA A 518 -9.64 -10.86 11.08
N LEU A 519 -9.10 -11.35 9.96
CA LEU A 519 -9.86 -12.14 9.00
C LEU A 519 -10.40 -13.43 9.63
N THR A 520 -9.64 -14.03 10.54
CA THR A 520 -10.03 -15.25 11.28
C THR A 520 -11.34 -15.08 12.04
N GLU A 521 -11.49 -13.97 12.77
CA GLU A 521 -12.70 -13.64 13.54
C GLU A 521 -13.92 -13.51 12.63
N VAL A 522 -13.77 -12.82 11.49
CA VAL A 522 -14.86 -12.61 10.53
C VAL A 522 -15.24 -13.91 9.82
N LEU A 523 -14.26 -14.74 9.45
CA LEU A 523 -14.52 -16.04 8.82
C LEU A 523 -15.21 -17.01 9.78
N ALA A 524 -14.77 -17.07 11.04
CA ALA A 524 -15.41 -17.87 12.07
C ALA A 524 -16.85 -17.41 12.33
N ALA A 525 -17.07 -16.10 12.48
CA ALA A 525 -18.41 -15.52 12.61
C ALA A 525 -19.30 -15.77 11.38
N ALA A 526 -18.70 -15.91 10.19
CA ALA A 526 -19.38 -16.24 8.95
C ALA A 526 -19.66 -17.75 8.77
N GLY A 527 -19.32 -18.57 9.76
CA GLY A 527 -19.58 -20.02 9.78
C GLY A 527 -18.52 -20.87 9.09
N ALA A 528 -17.32 -20.32 8.81
CA ALA A 528 -16.19 -21.13 8.35
C ALA A 528 -15.51 -21.84 9.53
N THR A 529 -14.88 -22.98 9.26
CA THR A 529 -14.04 -23.69 10.22
C THR A 529 -12.58 -23.41 9.92
N ILE A 530 -11.85 -22.92 10.91
CA ILE A 530 -10.41 -22.67 10.82
C ILE A 530 -9.73 -23.74 11.67
N PRO A 531 -9.14 -24.78 11.06
CA PRO A 531 -8.39 -25.77 11.80
C PRO A 531 -7.16 -25.09 12.43
N ALA A 532 -6.82 -25.55 13.64
CA ALA A 532 -5.67 -25.07 14.40
C ALA A 532 -4.33 -25.42 13.72
#